data_AF-A0A933E6S7-F1
#
_entry.id   AF-A0A933E6S7-F1
#
_cell.length_a   1.000
_cell.length_b   1.000
_cell.length_c   1.000
_cell.angle_alpha   90.00
_cell.angle_beta   90.00
_cell.angle_gamma   90.00
#
_symmetry.space_group_name_H-M   'P 1'
#
loop_
_entity.id
_entity.type
_entity.pdbx_description
1 polymer ?
#
loop_
_entity_poly.entity_id
_entity_poly.type
_entity_poly.pdbx_seq_one_letter_code
_entity_poly.pdbx_strand_id
1 'polypeptide(L)'
;MAHLLLQKEDKPLFKRPLDQTRLTIGRDPSCDIQLLDIAISRQHCAIERQNRVYVLKDSSRNGTFVNAKKIQEIKLHEGDRIQIGPWRLVFSANGNETAGETFVERRQDGEPAILNRMLGNSRPLKKVLDHIRRAADSAVPVCLIGASGSGKDLAARLIHDLSRRSEKPFVAVNCGAIPANLIE
;
A
#
# COMPACT_ATOMS: atom_id res chain seq x y z
N MET A 1 15.63 -5.32 11.24
CA MET A 1 16.00 -4.13 10.44
C MET A 1 14.77 -3.24 10.30
N ALA A 2 14.92 -1.92 10.31
CA ALA A 2 13.81 -0.99 10.16
C ALA A 2 13.42 -0.81 8.68
N HIS A 3 12.15 -0.53 8.40
CA HIS A 3 11.61 -0.39 7.05
C HIS A 3 10.56 0.73 7.00
N LEU A 4 10.37 1.27 5.79
CA LEU A 4 9.21 2.08 5.43
C LEU A 4 8.24 1.25 4.60
N LEU A 5 6.95 1.44 4.86
CA LEU A 5 5.86 0.94 4.03
C LEU A 5 5.22 2.12 3.32
N LEU A 6 5.22 2.12 2.00
CA LEU A 6 4.84 3.25 1.18
C LEU A 6 3.50 2.98 0.48
N GLN A 7 2.56 3.90 0.59
CA GLN A 7 1.27 3.85 -0.09
C GLN A 7 1.02 5.18 -0.84
N LYS A 8 0.64 5.09 -2.13
CA LYS A 8 0.12 6.24 -2.90
C LYS A 8 -1.34 6.02 -3.19
N GLU A 9 -2.26 6.84 -2.67
CA GLU A 9 -3.66 6.91 -3.14
C GLU A 9 -4.27 5.52 -3.46
N ASP A 10 -4.22 4.61 -2.48
CA ASP A 10 -4.71 3.23 -2.57
C ASP A 10 -3.93 2.25 -3.47
N LYS A 11 -2.76 2.61 -4.01
CA LYS A 11 -1.84 1.70 -4.73
C LYS A 11 -1.12 0.72 -3.78
N PRO A 12 -0.59 -0.41 -4.30
CA PRO A 12 0.10 -1.42 -3.49
C PRO A 12 1.19 -0.85 -2.59
N LEU A 13 1.34 -1.46 -1.41
CA LEU A 13 2.36 -1.10 -0.44
C LEU A 13 3.72 -1.54 -0.95
N PHE A 14 4.67 -0.59 -1.03
CA PHE A 14 6.07 -0.92 -1.30
C PHE A 14 6.83 -0.90 0.01
N LYS A 15 7.66 -1.93 0.27
CA LYS A 15 8.52 -1.99 1.46
C LYS A 15 9.94 -1.55 1.09
N ARG A 16 10.48 -0.56 1.80
CA ARG A 16 11.87 -0.09 1.63
C ARG A 16 12.66 -0.30 2.94
N PRO A 17 13.77 -1.06 2.95
CA PRO A 17 14.62 -1.16 4.13
C PRO A 17 15.33 0.16 4.42
N LEU A 18 15.58 0.42 5.71
CA LEU A 18 16.42 1.54 6.20
C LEU A 18 17.80 1.00 6.58
N ASP A 19 18.50 0.51 5.58
CA ASP A 19 19.84 -0.10 5.65
C ASP A 19 20.98 0.94 5.62
N GLN A 20 20.71 2.15 5.14
CA GLN A 20 21.67 3.25 5.07
C GLN A 20 21.58 4.19 6.28
N THR A 21 22.66 4.96 6.51
CA THR A 21 22.72 5.99 7.57
C THR A 21 21.85 7.20 7.27
N ARG A 22 21.62 7.49 6.00
CA ARG A 22 20.72 8.55 5.53
C ARG A 22 19.96 8.03 4.32
N LEU A 23 18.64 8.17 4.35
CA LEU A 23 17.75 7.85 3.25
C LEU A 23 17.03 9.13 2.81
N THR A 24 17.13 9.48 1.54
CA THR A 24 16.52 10.68 0.94
C THR A 24 15.21 10.35 0.23
N ILE A 25 14.23 11.24 0.37
CA ILE A 25 12.90 11.09 -0.22
C ILE A 25 12.57 12.36 -0.99
N GLY A 26 12.13 12.22 -2.24
CA GLY A 26 11.78 13.36 -3.08
C GLY A 26 11.33 12.94 -4.47
N ARG A 27 10.97 13.90 -5.32
CA ARG A 27 10.56 13.60 -6.72
C ARG A 27 11.75 13.38 -7.66
N ASP A 28 12.95 13.80 -7.25
CA ASP A 28 14.15 13.68 -8.07
C ASP A 28 14.61 12.21 -8.15
N PRO A 29 15.04 11.71 -9.31
CA PRO A 29 15.55 10.35 -9.44
C PRO A 29 16.84 10.09 -8.66
N SER A 30 17.55 11.15 -8.21
CA SER A 30 18.70 11.01 -7.30
C SER A 30 18.32 10.66 -5.86
N CYS A 31 17.04 10.73 -5.48
CA CYS A 31 16.59 10.31 -4.15
C CYS A 31 16.52 8.79 -4.01
N ASP A 32 16.84 8.28 -2.82
CA ASP A 32 16.74 6.84 -2.51
C ASP A 32 15.30 6.30 -2.60
N ILE A 33 14.32 7.17 -2.34
CA ILE A 33 12.90 6.93 -2.59
C ILE A 33 12.39 8.05 -3.51
N GLN A 34 12.17 7.69 -4.77
CA GLN A 34 11.58 8.59 -5.74
C GLN A 34 10.03 8.55 -5.66
N LEU A 35 9.43 9.69 -5.30
CA LEU A 35 7.99 9.88 -5.27
C LEU A 35 7.56 10.82 -6.40
N LEU A 36 7.06 10.25 -7.50
CA LEU A 36 6.64 11.00 -8.69
C LEU A 36 5.33 11.75 -8.43
N ASP A 37 5.46 13.00 -7.98
CA ASP A 37 4.34 13.92 -7.80
C ASP A 37 4.77 15.39 -7.81
N ILE A 38 3.90 16.29 -8.31
CA ILE A 38 4.20 17.73 -8.38
C ILE A 38 4.20 18.37 -7.00
N ALA A 39 3.42 17.82 -6.06
CA ALA A 39 3.32 18.31 -4.70
C ALA A 39 4.59 18.01 -3.86
N ILE A 40 5.54 17.26 -4.42
CA ILE A 40 6.75 16.79 -3.74
C ILE A 40 7.95 17.58 -4.27
N SER A 41 8.75 18.17 -3.37
CA SER A 41 10.03 18.80 -3.71
C SER A 41 11.03 17.80 -4.31
N ARG A 42 11.97 18.28 -5.14
CA ARG A 42 13.04 17.44 -5.74
C ARG A 42 13.77 16.63 -4.68
N GLN A 43 14.22 17.32 -3.64
CA GLN A 43 14.69 16.76 -2.37
C GLN A 43 13.68 17.22 -1.31
N HIS A 44 12.82 16.31 -0.81
CA HIS A 44 11.69 16.68 0.05
C HIS A 44 12.03 16.54 1.52
N CYS A 45 12.50 15.37 1.93
CA CYS A 45 12.90 15.09 3.30
C CYS A 45 13.96 13.99 3.31
N ALA A 46 14.56 13.79 4.48
CA ALA A 46 15.49 12.69 4.70
C ALA A 46 15.23 12.03 6.06
N ILE A 47 15.42 10.71 6.10
CA ILE A 47 15.48 9.96 7.35
C ILE A 47 16.94 9.68 7.64
N GLU A 48 17.42 10.18 8.78
CA GLU A 48 18.77 9.97 9.27
C GLU A 48 18.74 8.99 10.44
N ARG A 49 19.59 7.97 10.37
CA ARG A 49 19.78 7.00 11.44
C ARG A 49 20.94 7.47 12.32
N GLN A 50 20.62 7.80 13.57
CA GLN A 50 21.58 8.11 14.61
C GLN A 50 21.55 6.98 15.65
N ASN A 51 22.53 6.08 15.59
CA ASN A 51 22.57 4.85 16.39
C ASN A 51 21.34 3.93 16.15
N ARG A 52 20.42 3.88 17.12
CA ARG A 52 19.14 3.14 17.08
C ARG A 52 17.93 4.05 16.90
N VAL A 53 18.15 5.36 16.78
CA VAL A 53 17.09 6.36 16.61
C VAL A 53 17.04 6.78 15.15
N TYR A 54 15.84 6.89 14.62
CA TYR A 54 15.59 7.44 13.29
C TYR A 54 15.01 8.83 13.44
N VAL A 55 15.54 9.78 12.68
CA VAL A 55 15.12 11.19 12.70
C VAL A 55 14.68 11.57 11.30
N LEU A 56 13.45 12.04 11.16
CA LEU A 56 12.92 12.59 9.91
C LEU A 56 13.13 14.09 9.89
N LYS A 57 13.74 14.60 8.82
CA LYS A 57 14.00 16.02 8.57
C LYS A 57 13.32 16.49 7.29
N ASP A 58 12.45 17.48 7.38
CA ASP A 58 11.78 18.12 6.24
C ASP A 58 12.65 19.26 5.66
N SER A 59 12.77 19.29 4.34
CA SER A 59 13.42 20.36 3.59
C SER A 59 12.55 20.81 2.41
N SER A 60 11.24 20.56 2.50
CA SER A 60 10.32 20.70 1.38
C SER A 60 9.63 22.06 1.33
N ARG A 61 8.97 22.34 0.19
CA ARG A 61 8.16 23.55 0.02
C ARG A 61 6.77 23.41 0.67
N ASN A 62 6.17 22.22 0.56
CA ASN A 62 4.78 21.98 1.00
C ASN A 62 4.69 21.41 2.43
N GLY A 63 5.82 20.98 2.99
CA GLY A 63 5.89 20.38 4.31
C GLY A 63 5.77 18.85 4.27
N THR A 64 6.43 18.24 5.26
CA THR A 64 6.22 16.85 5.66
C THR A 64 5.36 16.81 6.92
N PHE A 65 4.48 15.82 7.03
CA PHE A 65 3.59 15.67 8.18
C PHE A 65 3.82 14.31 8.84
N VAL A 66 3.82 14.26 10.16
CA VAL A 66 3.82 13.01 10.94
C VAL A 66 2.62 13.01 11.87
N ASN A 67 1.79 11.98 11.79
CA ASN A 67 0.55 11.85 12.56
C ASN A 67 -0.33 13.12 12.45
N ALA A 68 -0.51 13.59 11.21
CA ALA A 68 -1.23 14.81 10.81
C ALA A 68 -0.64 16.16 11.31
N LYS A 69 0.54 16.16 11.95
CA LYS A 69 1.23 17.38 12.38
C LYS A 69 2.38 17.69 11.43
N LYS A 70 2.46 18.94 10.95
CA LYS A 70 3.60 19.42 10.15
C LYS A 70 4.87 19.40 11.01
N ILE A 71 5.97 18.91 10.46
CA ILE A 71 7.26 18.82 11.15
C ILE A 71 8.34 19.59 10.39
N GLN A 72 9.38 20.02 11.12
CA GLN A 72 10.70 20.31 10.52
C GLN A 72 11.67 19.18 10.82
N GLU A 73 11.70 18.72 12.07
CA GLU A 73 12.53 17.60 12.52
C GLU A 73 11.78 16.83 13.60
N ILE A 74 11.78 15.49 13.52
CA ILE A 74 11.13 14.64 14.52
C ILE A 74 11.82 13.28 14.63
N LYS A 75 11.88 12.73 15.86
CA LYS A 75 12.27 11.33 16.09
C LYS A 75 11.12 10.41 15.71
N LEU A 76 11.39 9.41 14.89
CA LEU A 76 10.40 8.43 14.44
C LEU A 76 10.27 7.28 15.44
N HIS A 77 9.03 6.88 15.70
CA HIS A 77 8.64 5.77 16.53
C HIS A 77 7.82 4.74 15.72
N GLU A 78 7.88 3.47 16.11
CA GLU A 78 7.13 2.37 15.47
C GLU A 78 5.66 2.75 15.25
N GLY A 79 5.18 2.59 14.02
CA GLY A 79 3.80 2.90 13.63
C GLY A 79 3.55 4.34 13.20
N ASP A 80 4.55 5.24 13.30
CA ASP A 80 4.39 6.63 12.87
C ASP A 80 3.99 6.74 11.40
N ARG A 81 2.97 7.55 11.14
CA ARG A 81 2.43 7.80 9.81
C ARG A 81 3.01 9.08 9.25
N ILE A 82 3.79 8.97 8.19
CA ILE A 82 4.45 10.08 7.50
C ILE A 82 3.64 10.40 6.24
N GLN A 83 3.27 11.66 6.04
CA GLN A 83 2.58 12.12 4.84
C GLN A 83 3.45 13.12 4.08
N ILE A 84 3.59 12.87 2.78
CA ILE A 84 4.40 13.64 1.82
C ILE A 84 3.56 13.83 0.55
N GLY A 85 2.93 14.99 0.40
CA GLY A 85 1.94 15.20 -0.67
C GLY A 85 0.82 14.15 -0.59
N PRO A 86 0.51 13.43 -1.69
CA PRO A 86 -0.51 12.37 -1.69
C PRO A 86 -0.01 11.01 -1.16
N TRP A 87 1.26 10.91 -0.77
CA TRP A 87 1.84 9.66 -0.27
C TRP A 87 1.70 9.57 1.24
N ARG A 88 1.34 8.37 1.71
CA ARG A 88 1.37 7.98 3.12
C ARG A 88 2.39 6.87 3.30
N LEU A 89 3.26 7.03 4.28
CA LEU A 89 4.27 6.05 4.66
C LEU A 89 4.07 5.67 6.12
N VAL A 90 4.42 4.44 6.47
CA VAL A 90 4.46 3.98 7.87
C VAL A 90 5.87 3.56 8.22
N PHE A 91 6.38 4.08 9.33
CA PHE A 91 7.69 3.71 9.86
C PHE A 91 7.60 2.49 10.78
N SER A 92 8.48 1.50 10.55
CA SER A 92 8.62 0.32 11.39
C SER A 92 10.08 0.13 11.78
N ALA A 93 10.39 0.23 13.07
CA ALA A 93 11.71 0.10 13.69
C ALA A 93 12.12 -1.36 13.93
N ASN A 94 11.16 -2.25 14.22
CA ASN A 94 11.44 -3.65 14.52
C ASN A 94 11.29 -4.52 13.28
N GLY A 95 12.37 -5.23 12.93
CA GLY A 95 12.34 -6.29 11.92
C GLY A 95 11.66 -7.56 12.44
N ASN A 96 10.59 -7.43 13.24
CA ASN A 96 9.67 -8.54 13.37
C ASN A 96 9.08 -8.72 11.99
N GLU A 97 9.37 -9.86 11.40
CA GLU A 97 8.85 -10.32 10.13
C GLU A 97 7.33 -10.49 10.25
N THR A 98 6.60 -9.38 10.22
CA THR A 98 5.24 -9.38 9.69
C THR A 98 5.35 -9.19 8.19
N ALA A 99 6.08 -10.13 7.55
CA ALA A 99 5.93 -10.39 6.13
C ALA A 99 4.52 -10.95 5.93
N GLY A 100 3.57 -10.07 5.60
CA GLY A 100 2.18 -10.46 5.32
C GLY A 100 1.11 -9.55 5.87
N GLU A 101 1.44 -8.58 6.74
CA GLU A 101 0.49 -7.54 7.10
C GLU A 101 0.69 -6.34 6.18
N THR A 102 0.02 -6.40 5.02
CA THR A 102 -0.47 -5.21 4.36
C THR A 102 -1.02 -4.30 5.46
N PHE A 103 -0.44 -3.12 5.67
CA PHE A 103 -0.97 -2.10 6.58
C PHE A 103 -2.29 -1.62 5.98
N VAL A 104 -3.30 -2.44 6.14
CA VAL A 104 -4.66 -2.06 5.91
C VAL A 104 -5.05 -1.29 7.15
N GLU A 105 -5.44 -0.03 6.98
CA GLU A 105 -6.06 0.72 8.07
C GLU A 105 -7.25 -0.11 8.57
N ARG A 106 -7.04 -0.84 9.67
CA ARG A 106 -8.12 -1.48 10.40
C ARG A 106 -8.93 -0.33 10.98
N ARG A 107 -10.17 -0.20 10.51
CA ARG A 107 -11.15 0.66 11.16
C ARG A 107 -11.45 0.12 12.57
N GLN A 108 -12.14 0.90 13.38
CA GLN A 108 -12.59 0.51 14.72
C GLN A 108 -13.46 -0.77 14.74
N ASP A 109 -13.88 -1.27 13.56
CA ASP A 109 -14.63 -2.51 13.33
C ASP A 109 -13.74 -3.70 12.88
N GLY A 110 -12.43 -3.51 12.70
CA GLY A 110 -11.48 -4.55 12.31
C GLY A 110 -11.35 -4.82 10.81
N GLU A 111 -12.08 -4.08 9.97
CA GLU A 111 -12.12 -4.32 8.52
C GLU A 111 -10.90 -3.74 7.78
N PRO A 112 -10.27 -4.48 6.85
CA PRO A 112 -9.20 -3.98 6.01
C PRO A 112 -9.72 -2.90 5.05
N ALA A 113 -9.27 -1.65 5.23
CA ALA A 113 -9.55 -0.49 4.36
C ALA A 113 -9.50 -0.71 2.84
N ILE A 114 -8.74 -1.69 2.32
CA ILE A 114 -8.73 -2.02 0.89
C ILE A 114 -10.10 -2.52 0.39
N LEU A 115 -10.92 -3.11 1.27
CA LEU A 115 -12.28 -3.55 0.95
C LEU A 115 -13.21 -2.39 0.61
N ASN A 116 -12.88 -1.15 1.01
CA ASN A 116 -13.68 0.05 0.69
C ASN A 116 -13.70 0.39 -0.81
N ARG A 117 -12.86 -0.26 -1.62
CA ARG A 117 -12.96 -0.13 -3.08
C ARG A 117 -14.33 -0.60 -3.58
N MET A 118 -14.95 -1.60 -2.94
CA MET A 118 -16.33 -1.97 -3.21
C MET A 118 -17.29 -1.04 -2.45
N LEU A 119 -17.98 -0.19 -3.18
CA LEU A 119 -18.92 0.79 -2.61
C LEU A 119 -20.20 0.11 -2.10
N GLY A 120 -20.55 0.37 -0.85
CA GLY A 120 -21.82 -0.02 -0.25
C GLY A 120 -21.69 -0.60 1.17
N ASN A 121 -22.81 -0.70 1.88
CA ASN A 121 -22.86 -1.23 3.26
C ASN A 121 -23.96 -2.29 3.46
N SER A 122 -24.50 -2.83 2.36
CA SER A 122 -25.61 -3.77 2.39
C SER A 122 -25.19 -5.12 2.98
N ARG A 123 -26.13 -5.84 3.62
CA ARG A 123 -25.88 -7.20 4.14
C ARG A 123 -25.36 -8.17 3.06
N PRO A 124 -25.89 -8.16 1.82
CA PRO A 124 -25.34 -8.99 0.74
C PRO A 124 -23.89 -8.64 0.40
N LEU A 125 -23.53 -7.36 0.36
CA LEU A 125 -22.16 -6.96 0.07
C LEU A 125 -21.19 -7.42 1.16
N LYS A 126 -21.57 -7.30 2.44
CA LYS A 126 -20.75 -7.82 3.55
C LYS A 126 -20.45 -9.32 3.38
N LYS A 127 -21.46 -10.12 3.00
CA LYS A 127 -21.23 -11.55 2.70
C LYS A 127 -20.26 -11.76 1.55
N VAL A 128 -20.36 -10.96 0.48
CA VAL A 128 -19.41 -11.03 -0.64
C VAL A 128 -17.98 -10.71 -0.19
N LEU A 129 -17.79 -9.69 0.66
CA LEU A 129 -16.48 -9.36 1.22
C LEU A 129 -15.92 -10.52 2.06
N ASP A 130 -16.75 -11.21 2.85
CA ASP A 130 -16.34 -12.41 3.59
C ASP A 130 -15.97 -13.59 2.68
N HIS A 131 -16.62 -13.72 1.52
CA HIS A 131 -16.22 -14.70 0.51
C HIS A 131 -14.89 -14.33 -0.15
N ILE A 132 -14.69 -13.05 -0.48
CA ILE A 132 -13.43 -12.54 -1.05
C ILE A 132 -12.26 -12.84 -0.12
N ARG A 133 -12.40 -12.62 1.19
CA ARG A 133 -11.36 -12.95 2.19
C ARG A 133 -10.99 -14.42 2.19
N ARG A 134 -12.00 -15.29 2.31
CA ARG A 134 -11.79 -16.75 2.31
C ARG A 134 -11.17 -17.24 1.01
N ALA A 135 -11.54 -16.63 -0.12
CA ALA A 135 -10.96 -16.93 -1.42
C ALA A 135 -9.49 -16.48 -1.50
N ALA A 136 -9.16 -15.30 -0.96
CA ALA A 136 -7.80 -14.77 -0.94
C ALA A 136 -6.82 -15.62 -0.12
N ASP A 137 -7.28 -16.21 0.99
CA ASP A 137 -6.49 -17.13 1.82
C ASP A 137 -6.33 -18.54 1.21
N SER A 138 -7.04 -18.83 0.12
CA SER A 138 -7.05 -20.14 -0.53
C SER A 138 -6.14 -20.19 -1.76
N ALA A 139 -5.56 -21.37 -2.01
CA ALA A 139 -4.81 -21.63 -3.23
C ALA A 139 -5.69 -22.09 -4.42
N VAL A 140 -6.97 -22.37 -4.17
CA VAL A 140 -7.89 -22.95 -5.16
C VAL A 140 -8.34 -21.94 -6.23
N PRO A 141 -8.74 -22.40 -7.43
CA PRO A 141 -9.37 -21.54 -8.42
C PRO A 141 -10.68 -20.93 -7.91
N VAL A 142 -10.95 -19.67 -8.26
CA VAL A 142 -12.14 -18.92 -7.83
C VAL A 142 -12.94 -18.51 -9.06
N CYS A 143 -14.24 -18.80 -9.06
CA CYS A 143 -15.17 -18.34 -10.09
C CYS A 143 -16.04 -17.19 -9.53
N LEU A 144 -16.11 -16.08 -10.26
CA LEU A 144 -16.92 -14.92 -9.90
C LEU A 144 -18.12 -14.81 -10.84
N ILE A 145 -19.33 -14.86 -10.29
CA ILE A 145 -20.58 -14.85 -11.05
C ILE A 145 -21.38 -13.60 -10.67
N GLY A 146 -22.05 -12.99 -11.66
CA GLY A 146 -22.88 -11.82 -11.46
C GLY A 146 -23.17 -11.08 -12.76
N ALA A 147 -24.18 -10.22 -12.75
CA ALA A 147 -24.55 -9.39 -13.90
C ALA A 147 -23.40 -8.47 -14.35
N SER A 148 -23.46 -7.98 -15.60
CA SER A 148 -22.51 -6.95 -16.05
C SER A 148 -22.58 -5.72 -15.14
N GLY A 149 -21.43 -5.11 -14.83
CA GLY A 149 -21.35 -3.96 -13.93
C GLY A 149 -21.44 -4.25 -12.43
N SER A 150 -21.62 -5.52 -12.01
CA SER A 150 -21.73 -5.88 -10.58
C SER A 150 -20.41 -5.88 -9.78
N GLY A 151 -19.31 -5.38 -10.36
CA GLY A 151 -18.01 -5.28 -9.68
C GLY A 151 -17.16 -6.57 -9.64
N LYS A 152 -17.36 -7.53 -10.55
CA LYS A 152 -16.59 -8.79 -10.60
C LYS A 152 -15.09 -8.57 -10.79
N ASP A 153 -14.70 -7.67 -11.69
CA ASP A 153 -13.30 -7.32 -11.93
C ASP A 153 -12.64 -6.74 -10.67
N LEU A 154 -13.42 -5.97 -9.92
CA LEU A 154 -12.96 -5.40 -8.66
C LEU A 154 -12.82 -6.48 -7.58
N ALA A 155 -13.76 -7.43 -7.51
CA ALA A 155 -13.64 -8.59 -6.63
C ALA A 155 -12.38 -9.40 -6.95
N ALA A 156 -12.10 -9.66 -8.23
CA ALA A 156 -10.89 -10.39 -8.65
C ALA A 156 -9.61 -9.70 -8.19
N ARG A 157 -9.53 -8.37 -8.34
CA ARG A 157 -8.39 -7.58 -7.85
C ARG A 157 -8.28 -7.61 -6.34
N LEU A 158 -9.40 -7.49 -5.61
CA LEU A 158 -9.39 -7.56 -4.15
C LEU A 158 -8.93 -8.93 -3.64
N ILE A 159 -9.36 -10.02 -4.28
CA ILE A 159 -8.88 -11.38 -3.97
C ILE A 159 -7.37 -11.45 -4.15
N HIS A 160 -6.84 -10.93 -5.26
CA HIS A 160 -5.40 -10.90 -5.51
C HIS A 160 -4.64 -10.08 -4.46
N ASP A 161 -5.06 -8.84 -4.25
CA ASP A 161 -4.40 -7.89 -3.34
C ASP A 161 -4.41 -8.37 -1.87
N LEU A 162 -5.43 -9.14 -1.47
CA LEU A 162 -5.54 -9.72 -0.12
C LEU A 162 -4.86 -11.09 0.01
N SER A 163 -4.50 -11.73 -1.10
CA SER A 163 -3.93 -13.09 -1.07
C SER A 163 -2.43 -13.08 -0.83
N ARG A 164 -1.86 -14.26 -0.57
CA ARG A 164 -0.40 -14.49 -0.57
C ARG A 164 0.27 -14.18 -1.92
N ARG A 165 -0.50 -13.96 -2.97
CA ARG A 165 -0.01 -13.66 -4.33
C ARG A 165 0.08 -12.15 -4.59
N SER A 166 -0.28 -11.28 -3.64
CA SER A 166 -0.32 -9.82 -3.81
C SER A 166 0.94 -9.20 -4.41
N GLU A 167 2.12 -9.73 -4.07
CA GLU A 167 3.43 -9.28 -4.57
C GLU A 167 3.70 -9.69 -6.03
N LYS A 168 2.88 -10.58 -6.60
CA LYS A 168 2.99 -11.04 -7.99
C LYS A 168 2.14 -10.17 -8.91
N PRO A 169 2.48 -10.06 -10.21
CA PRO A 169 1.68 -9.30 -11.14
C PRO A 169 0.25 -9.85 -11.28
N PHE A 170 -0.74 -8.96 -11.29
CA PHE A 170 -2.12 -9.29 -11.65
C PHE A 170 -2.24 -9.35 -13.17
N VAL A 171 -2.32 -10.56 -13.73
CA VAL A 171 -2.46 -10.77 -15.17
C VAL A 171 -3.95 -10.92 -15.50
N ALA A 172 -4.52 -9.90 -16.15
CA ALA A 172 -5.89 -9.95 -16.65
C ALA A 172 -5.89 -10.47 -18.09
N VAL A 173 -6.67 -11.53 -18.34
CA VAL A 173 -6.85 -12.10 -19.68
C VAL A 173 -8.31 -11.90 -20.09
N ASN A 174 -8.52 -11.18 -21.20
CA ASN A 174 -9.85 -11.02 -21.77
C ASN A 174 -10.13 -12.19 -22.73
N CYS A 175 -10.92 -13.16 -22.28
CA CYS A 175 -11.25 -14.34 -23.10
C CYS A 175 -11.99 -13.99 -24.41
N GLY A 176 -12.70 -12.85 -24.47
CA GLY A 176 -13.36 -12.40 -25.70
C GLY A 176 -12.41 -11.85 -26.77
N ALA A 177 -11.14 -11.61 -26.40
CA ALA A 177 -10.09 -11.16 -27.32
C ALA A 177 -9.14 -12.30 -27.74
N ILE A 178 -9.36 -13.53 -27.25
CA ILE A 178 -8.59 -14.70 -27.66
C ILE A 178 -9.25 -15.28 -28.92
N PRO A 179 -8.55 -15.34 -30.06
CA PRO A 179 -9.11 -15.91 -31.27
C PRO A 179 -9.31 -17.43 -31.09
N ALA A 180 -10.39 -17.96 -31.65
CA ALA A 180 -10.83 -19.35 -31.43
C ALA A 180 -9.79 -20.41 -31.82
N ASN A 181 -8.80 -20.04 -32.64
CA ASN A 181 -7.71 -20.90 -33.08
C ASN A 181 -6.54 -21.01 -32.08
N LEU A 182 -6.63 -20.38 -30.90
CA LEU A 182 -5.55 -20.33 -29.89
C LEU A 182 -5.95 -20.97 -28.54
N ILE A 183 -7.13 -21.61 -28.47
CA ILE A 183 -7.66 -22.25 -27.28
C ILE A 183 -7.37 -23.76 -27.36
N GLU A 184 -6.25 -24.19 -26.78
CA GLU A 184 -5.94 -25.59 -26.43
C GLU A 184 -5.53 -25.68 -24.95
#